data_AF-A0A382DJ48-F1
#
_entry.id   AF-A0A382DJ48-F1
#
_cell.length_a   1.000
_cell.length_b   1.000
_cell.length_c   1.000
_cell.angle_alpha   90.00
_cell.angle_beta   90.00
_cell.angle_gamma   90.00
#
_symmetry.space_group_name_H-M   'P 1'
#
loop_
_entity.id
_entity.type
_entity.pdbx_description
1 polymer ?
#
loop_
_entity_poly.entity_id
_entity_poly.type
_entity_poly.pdbx_seq_one_letter_code
_entity_poly.pdbx_strand_id
1 'polypeptide(L)'
;MVQEWTGAWVHNSEFEVKQPQLKPHPIGADPQALQHARPSRVAPAVPQLMPFNPFTTYGAGSAYINVNVPNHGLTNGDTYRFRGMPSTAGAYANPESWDGITGAKIALAAGYAITTGKYVSGARDTDFTTDWFYFVVNTDTATVGSKEGGGYPVSVGPVTIEA
;
A
#
# COMPACT_ATOMS: atom_id res chain seq x y z
N MET A 1 -8.72 -61.14 -37.37
CA MET A 1 -8.73 -60.79 -35.94
C MET A 1 -8.04 -59.45 -35.78
N VAL A 2 -8.57 -58.57 -34.94
CA VAL A 2 -8.04 -57.23 -34.64
C VAL A 2 -7.81 -57.14 -33.14
N GLN A 3 -6.78 -56.41 -32.71
CA GLN A 3 -6.52 -56.19 -31.29
C GLN A 3 -7.34 -55.00 -30.78
N GLU A 4 -8.10 -55.19 -29.71
CA GLU A 4 -8.91 -54.14 -29.09
C GLU A 4 -8.13 -53.29 -28.08
N TRP A 5 -8.78 -52.25 -27.57
CA TRP A 5 -8.20 -51.32 -26.59
C TRP A 5 -7.83 -51.96 -25.24
N THR A 6 -8.38 -53.14 -24.92
CA THR A 6 -8.05 -53.97 -23.75
C THR A 6 -6.82 -54.86 -23.98
N GLY A 7 -6.31 -54.94 -25.21
CA GLY A 7 -5.21 -55.82 -25.61
C GLY A 7 -5.64 -57.22 -26.07
N ALA A 8 -6.93 -57.55 -26.00
CA ALA A 8 -7.49 -58.81 -26.48
C ALA A 8 -7.57 -58.86 -28.02
N TRP A 9 -7.39 -60.04 -28.61
CA TRP A 9 -7.57 -60.28 -30.05
C TRP A 9 -8.98 -60.80 -30.30
N VAL A 10 -9.78 -60.06 -31.07
CA VAL A 10 -11.19 -60.37 -31.33
C VAL A 10 -11.49 -60.48 -32.83
N HIS A 11 -12.65 -61.04 -33.18
CA HIS A 11 -13.14 -60.96 -34.56
C HIS A 11 -13.64 -59.54 -34.89
N ASN A 12 -13.62 -59.13 -36.16
CA ASN A 12 -13.98 -57.76 -36.55
C ASN A 12 -15.42 -57.38 -36.17
N SER A 13 -16.32 -58.36 -36.04
CA SER A 13 -17.71 -58.15 -35.62
C SER A 13 -17.87 -57.89 -34.12
N GLU A 14 -16.84 -58.20 -33.33
CA GLU A 14 -16.83 -58.06 -31.87
C GLU A 14 -16.02 -56.83 -31.44
N PHE A 15 -15.38 -56.14 -32.39
CA PHE A 15 -14.52 -55.00 -32.11
C PHE A 15 -15.28 -53.83 -31.50
N GLU A 16 -15.00 -53.51 -30.24
CA GLU A 16 -15.49 -52.32 -29.56
C GLU A 16 -14.51 -51.15 -29.66
N VAL A 17 -15.04 -50.00 -30.09
CA VAL A 17 -14.27 -48.75 -30.10
C VAL A 17 -14.00 -48.30 -28.66
N LYS A 18 -12.73 -47.98 -28.38
CA LYS A 18 -12.27 -47.43 -27.09
C LYS A 18 -13.18 -46.30 -26.61
N GLN A 19 -13.66 -46.39 -25.36
CA GLN A 19 -14.62 -45.43 -24.84
C GLN A 19 -14.09 -43.98 -24.87
N PRO A 20 -14.94 -42.98 -25.19
CA PRO A 20 -14.54 -41.57 -25.35
C PRO A 20 -13.93 -40.94 -24.09
N GLN A 21 -14.23 -41.48 -22.91
CA GLN A 21 -13.79 -40.94 -21.62
C GLN A 21 -12.26 -40.96 -21.44
N LEU A 22 -11.53 -41.74 -22.26
CA LEU A 22 -10.06 -41.78 -22.29
C LEU A 22 -9.42 -40.71 -23.20
N LYS A 23 -10.24 -39.88 -23.87
CA LYS A 23 -9.81 -38.71 -24.65
C LYS A 23 -10.60 -37.49 -24.19
N PRO A 24 -10.18 -36.82 -23.11
CA PRO A 24 -10.82 -35.57 -22.67
C PRO A 24 -10.92 -34.60 -23.85
N HIS A 25 -12.10 -34.03 -24.06
CA HIS A 25 -12.25 -32.98 -25.05
C HIS A 25 -11.31 -31.82 -24.68
N PRO A 26 -10.65 -31.18 -25.65
CA PRO A 26 -9.91 -29.96 -25.38
C PRO A 26 -10.84 -28.95 -24.72
N ILE A 27 -10.41 -28.39 -23.59
CA ILE A 27 -11.14 -27.28 -22.97
C ILE A 27 -11.02 -26.13 -23.97
N GLY A 28 -12.16 -25.71 -24.54
CA GLY A 28 -12.21 -24.59 -25.46
C GLY A 28 -11.69 -23.34 -24.75
N ALA A 29 -10.89 -22.54 -25.46
CA ALA A 29 -10.52 -21.21 -24.97
C ALA A 29 -11.81 -20.43 -24.64
N ASP A 30 -11.79 -19.68 -23.54
CA ASP A 30 -12.90 -18.82 -23.15
C ASP A 30 -13.29 -17.92 -24.34
N PRO A 31 -14.52 -18.02 -24.88
CA PRO A 31 -14.95 -17.24 -26.03
C PRO A 31 -14.97 -15.73 -25.77
N GLN A 32 -14.89 -15.30 -24.51
CA GLN A 32 -14.80 -13.90 -24.12
C GLN A 32 -13.36 -13.40 -23.89
N ALA A 33 -12.38 -14.30 -23.80
CA ALA A 33 -10.99 -13.90 -23.56
C ALA A 33 -10.29 -13.41 -24.84
N LEU A 34 -9.57 -12.29 -24.72
CA LEU A 34 -8.72 -11.79 -25.80
C LEU A 34 -7.45 -12.64 -25.92
N GLN A 35 -7.19 -13.20 -27.11
CA GLN A 35 -5.96 -13.96 -27.41
C GLN A 35 -4.68 -13.13 -27.17
N HIS A 36 -4.77 -11.82 -27.36
CA HIS A 36 -3.70 -10.85 -27.11
C HIS A 36 -4.25 -9.69 -26.28
N ALA A 37 -4.48 -9.92 -24.99
CA ALA A 37 -4.83 -8.85 -24.08
C ALA A 37 -3.72 -7.78 -24.04
N ARG A 38 -4.12 -6.51 -24.05
CA ARG A 38 -3.18 -5.39 -23.86
C ARG A 38 -2.50 -5.55 -22.50
N PRO A 39 -1.18 -5.28 -22.38
CA PRO A 39 -0.51 -5.26 -21.09
C PRO A 39 -1.21 -4.32 -20.11
N SER A 40 -1.20 -4.69 -18.83
CA SER A 40 -1.75 -3.84 -17.79
C SER A 40 -1.02 -2.49 -17.77
N ARG A 41 -1.76 -1.40 -17.55
CA ARG A 41 -1.16 -0.08 -17.35
C ARG A 41 -0.52 -0.03 -15.96
N VAL A 42 0.63 0.64 -15.84
CA VAL A 42 1.21 0.99 -14.53
C VAL A 42 0.36 2.07 -13.89
N ALA A 43 -0.21 1.78 -12.71
CA ALA A 43 -0.97 2.77 -11.96
C ALA A 43 -0.02 3.82 -11.35
N PRO A 44 -0.39 5.12 -11.36
CA PRO A 44 0.38 6.14 -10.67
C PRO A 44 0.34 5.89 -9.16
N ALA A 45 1.36 6.35 -8.45
CA ALA A 45 1.37 6.31 -6.99
C ALA A 45 0.36 7.33 -6.42
N VAL A 46 -0.45 6.89 -5.47
CA VAL A 46 -1.55 7.67 -4.87
C VAL A 46 -1.30 7.82 -3.37
N PRO A 47 -1.68 8.95 -2.74
CA PRO A 47 -1.65 9.07 -1.29
C PRO A 47 -2.66 8.13 -0.62
N GLN A 48 -2.25 7.53 0.51
CA GLN A 48 -3.11 6.73 1.36
C GLN A 48 -3.69 7.59 2.50
N LEU A 49 -4.95 7.33 2.85
CA LEU A 49 -5.61 7.98 3.98
C LEU A 49 -5.10 7.40 5.29
N MET A 50 -4.88 8.26 6.27
CA MET A 50 -4.35 7.88 7.59
C MET A 50 -5.46 7.82 8.64
N PRO A 51 -5.24 7.09 9.75
CA PRO A 51 -6.16 7.10 10.90
C PRO A 51 -6.38 8.50 11.49
N PHE A 52 -7.40 8.66 12.32
CA PHE A 52 -7.66 9.89 13.07
C PHE A 52 -6.50 10.20 14.02
N ASN A 53 -6.05 11.46 14.06
CA ASN A 53 -4.91 11.91 14.87
C ASN A 53 -3.67 10.99 14.76
N PRO A 54 -3.11 10.82 13.55
CA PRO A 54 -2.08 9.81 13.34
C PRO A 54 -0.71 10.20 13.91
N PHE A 55 -0.52 11.45 14.33
CA PHE A 55 0.78 11.96 14.79
C PHE A 55 0.86 11.98 16.31
N THR A 56 2.03 11.63 16.85
CA THR A 56 2.37 11.76 18.27
C THR A 56 3.72 12.45 18.40
N THR A 57 3.76 13.61 19.06
CA THR A 57 5.03 14.28 19.39
C THR A 57 5.85 13.45 20.37
N TYR A 58 7.18 13.45 20.27
CA TYR A 58 8.03 12.70 21.19
C TYR A 58 8.13 13.32 22.61
N GLY A 59 8.68 14.53 22.73
CA GLY A 59 8.96 15.16 24.03
C GLY A 59 9.07 16.68 23.88
N ALA A 60 8.85 17.44 24.95
CA ALA A 60 8.97 18.90 24.93
C ALA A 60 10.31 19.35 24.32
N GLY A 61 10.25 20.33 23.41
CA GLY A 61 11.41 20.84 22.66
C GLY A 61 11.91 19.91 21.55
N SER A 62 11.26 18.77 21.31
CA SER A 62 11.66 17.83 20.25
C SER A 62 10.94 18.11 18.94
N ALA A 63 11.66 17.96 17.83
CA ALA A 63 11.12 17.99 16.47
C ALA A 63 10.72 16.58 15.94
N TYR A 64 10.92 15.53 16.74
CA TYR A 64 10.57 14.16 16.34
C TYR A 64 9.07 13.92 16.49
N ILE A 65 8.46 13.45 15.40
CA ILE A 65 7.05 13.07 15.32
C ILE A 65 6.95 11.60 14.96
N ASN A 66 6.33 10.83 15.85
CA ASN A 66 5.91 9.47 15.56
C ASN A 66 4.58 9.48 14.81
N VAL A 67 4.42 8.54 13.89
CA VAL A 67 3.23 8.42 13.05
C VAL A 67 2.72 6.99 13.10
N ASN A 68 1.45 6.82 13.47
CA ASN A 68 0.79 5.52 13.53
C ASN A 68 -0.08 5.32 12.29
N VAL A 69 0.37 4.44 11.39
CA VAL A 69 -0.39 4.01 10.22
C VAL A 69 -0.17 2.50 10.10
N PRO A 70 -1.09 1.68 10.61
CA PRO A 70 -0.97 0.23 10.56
C PRO A 70 -0.81 -0.26 9.12
N ASN A 71 0.14 -1.16 8.87
CA ASN A 71 0.46 -1.70 7.55
C ASN A 71 0.68 -0.63 6.46
N HIS A 72 1.42 0.45 6.75
CA HIS A 72 1.55 1.59 5.84
C HIS A 72 2.23 1.29 4.50
N GLY A 73 3.03 0.22 4.39
CA GLY A 73 3.68 -0.17 3.12
C GLY A 73 4.61 0.89 2.52
N LEU A 74 5.14 1.77 3.37
CA LEU A 74 6.07 2.85 2.99
C LEU A 74 7.51 2.37 3.19
N THR A 75 8.42 2.89 2.36
CA THR A 75 9.82 2.50 2.36
C THR A 75 10.64 3.39 3.28
N ASN A 76 11.52 2.78 4.07
CA ASN A 76 12.42 3.51 4.96
C ASN A 76 13.43 4.36 4.18
N GLY A 77 13.58 5.64 4.56
CA GLY A 77 14.47 6.60 3.91
C GLY A 77 13.85 7.35 2.74
N ASP A 78 12.72 6.87 2.20
CA ASP A 78 12.02 7.55 1.13
C ASP A 78 11.30 8.81 1.65
N THR A 79 11.15 9.78 0.74
CA THR A 79 10.50 11.06 1.05
C THR A 79 9.03 11.01 0.69
N TYR A 80 8.18 11.27 1.69
CA TYR A 80 6.73 11.32 1.53
C TYR A 80 6.18 12.69 1.95
N ARG A 81 5.05 13.07 1.37
CA ARG A 81 4.35 14.31 1.69
C ARG A 81 3.04 14.01 2.41
N PHE A 82 2.87 14.64 3.56
CA PHE A 82 1.60 14.68 4.28
C PHE A 82 0.69 15.76 3.70
N ARG A 83 -0.61 15.49 3.68
CA ARG A 83 -1.64 16.40 3.17
C ARG A 83 -2.86 16.32 4.06
N GLY A 84 -3.48 17.46 4.36
CA GLY A 84 -4.75 17.52 5.08
C GLY A 84 -5.95 17.26 4.15
N MET A 85 -7.09 17.86 4.47
CA MET A 85 -8.33 17.67 3.72
C MET A 85 -8.22 18.15 2.26
N PRO A 86 -8.62 17.34 1.27
CA PRO A 86 -8.74 17.81 -0.10
C PRO A 86 -9.88 18.82 -0.24
N SER A 87 -9.64 19.85 -1.03
CA SER A 87 -10.63 20.85 -1.42
C SER A 87 -11.25 20.52 -2.76
N THR A 88 -12.39 21.14 -3.05
CA THR A 88 -13.07 21.06 -4.35
C THR A 88 -12.24 21.60 -5.52
N ALA A 89 -11.21 22.40 -5.25
CA ALA A 89 -10.29 22.96 -6.25
C ALA A 89 -9.05 22.09 -6.52
N GLY A 90 -9.00 20.84 -6.00
CA GLY A 90 -7.85 19.95 -6.18
C GLY A 90 -6.61 20.32 -5.35
N ALA A 91 -6.74 21.31 -4.46
CA ALA A 91 -5.71 21.65 -3.47
C ALA A 91 -5.95 20.89 -2.17
N TYR A 92 -4.90 20.69 -1.37
CA TYR A 92 -4.99 20.11 -0.04
C TYR A 92 -4.80 21.18 1.03
N ALA A 93 -5.65 21.16 2.04
CA ALA A 93 -5.43 21.93 3.26
C ALA A 93 -4.24 21.38 4.04
N ASN A 94 -3.79 22.15 5.03
CA ASN A 94 -2.82 21.68 6.01
C ASN A 94 -3.52 20.75 7.03
N PRO A 95 -2.81 19.75 7.60
CA PRO A 95 -3.25 19.07 8.81
C PRO A 95 -3.48 20.05 9.96
N GLU A 96 -4.19 19.59 11.00
CA GLU A 96 -4.44 20.43 12.16
C GLU A 96 -3.13 20.73 12.92
N SER A 97 -3.01 21.95 13.46
CA SER A 97 -1.85 22.30 14.28
C SER A 97 -2.05 21.77 15.69
N TRP A 98 -1.00 21.19 16.29
CA TRP A 98 -1.10 20.60 17.63
C TRP A 98 0.23 20.66 18.36
N ASP A 99 0.19 20.80 19.68
CA ASP A 99 1.37 20.78 20.56
C ASP A 99 2.56 21.64 20.09
N GLY A 100 2.32 22.80 19.47
CA GLY A 100 3.39 23.67 18.94
C GLY A 100 3.91 23.29 17.55
N ILE A 101 3.40 22.22 16.96
CA ILE A 101 3.65 21.83 15.56
C ILE A 101 2.55 22.41 14.67
N THR A 102 2.96 23.22 13.70
CA THR A 102 2.03 23.84 12.75
C THR A 102 1.73 22.91 11.59
N GLY A 103 0.46 22.86 11.18
CA GLY A 103 0.01 22.08 10.03
C GLY A 103 0.78 22.39 8.74
N ALA A 104 1.17 23.65 8.54
CA ALA A 104 1.94 24.08 7.37
C ALA A 104 3.34 23.44 7.31
N LYS A 105 3.96 23.20 8.47
CA LYS A 105 5.23 22.48 8.54
C LYS A 105 5.03 20.99 8.32
N ILE A 106 3.94 20.38 8.80
CA ILE A 106 3.63 18.98 8.49
C ILE A 106 3.40 18.78 6.98
N ALA A 107 2.67 19.69 6.32
CA ALA A 107 2.34 19.63 4.90
C ALA A 107 3.41 20.20 3.94
N LEU A 108 4.68 20.24 4.39
CA LEU A 108 5.79 20.83 3.66
C LEU A 108 5.86 20.29 2.23
N ALA A 109 6.04 21.20 1.26
CA ALA A 109 5.97 20.84 -0.16
C ALA A 109 7.04 19.84 -0.59
N ALA A 110 8.22 19.90 0.03
CA ALA A 110 9.31 18.96 -0.20
C ALA A 110 9.06 17.57 0.42
N GLY A 111 8.08 17.44 1.32
CA GLY A 111 7.88 16.23 2.11
C GLY A 111 8.96 16.02 3.17
N TYR A 112 8.97 14.82 3.74
CA TYR A 112 9.92 14.38 4.76
C TYR A 112 10.42 12.98 4.43
N ALA A 113 11.73 12.78 4.57
CA ALA A 113 12.29 11.44 4.64
C ALA A 113 11.80 10.77 5.92
N ILE A 114 11.19 9.59 5.78
CA ILE A 114 10.68 8.83 6.94
C ILE A 114 11.69 7.78 7.38
N THR A 115 11.66 7.45 8.66
CA THR A 115 12.32 6.25 9.19
C THR A 115 11.26 5.31 9.74
N THR A 116 11.19 4.07 9.24
CA THR A 116 10.20 3.10 9.72
C THR A 116 10.51 2.65 11.14
N GLY A 117 9.52 2.25 11.91
CA GLY A 117 9.63 2.00 13.35
C GLY A 117 9.25 3.24 14.17
N LYS A 118 9.35 3.13 15.50
CA LYS A 118 8.89 4.17 16.42
C LYS A 118 10.08 4.86 17.07
N TYR A 119 10.08 6.17 17.18
CA TYR A 119 11.09 6.91 17.93
C TYR A 119 10.75 6.89 19.43
N VAL A 120 11.57 6.20 20.22
CA VAL A 120 11.37 6.01 21.67
C VAL A 120 12.72 6.18 22.38
N SER A 121 12.73 6.89 23.51
CA SER A 121 13.95 7.06 24.34
C SER A 121 15.21 7.50 23.58
N GLY A 122 15.06 8.40 22.61
CA GLY A 122 16.17 8.93 21.83
C GLY A 122 16.65 8.03 20.68
N ALA A 123 16.01 6.88 20.46
CA ALA A 123 16.42 5.88 19.48
C ALA A 123 15.24 5.36 18.66
N ARG A 124 15.55 4.67 17.56
CA ARG A 124 14.59 3.93 16.75
C ARG A 124 14.29 2.58 17.40
N ASP A 125 13.02 2.33 17.63
CA ASP A 125 12.46 1.02 17.94
C ASP A 125 12.05 0.31 16.62
N THR A 126 12.62 -0.86 16.38
CA THR A 126 12.42 -1.64 15.14
C THR A 126 11.30 -2.67 15.21
N ASP A 127 10.71 -2.89 16.38
CA ASP A 127 9.67 -3.91 16.57
C ASP A 127 8.35 -3.51 15.88
N PHE A 128 8.18 -2.22 15.60
CA PHE A 128 6.97 -1.63 15.03
C PHE A 128 7.14 -1.08 13.61
N THR A 129 8.06 -1.66 12.82
CA THR A 129 8.43 -1.13 11.49
C THR A 129 7.34 -1.19 10.42
N THR A 130 6.27 -1.93 10.64
CA THR A 130 5.12 -2.07 9.72
C THR A 130 3.97 -1.12 10.03
N ASP A 131 3.86 -0.68 11.28
CA ASP A 131 2.73 0.10 11.79
C ASP A 131 3.12 1.53 12.17
N TRP A 132 4.39 1.74 12.45
CA TRP A 132 4.93 3.03 12.85
C TRP A 132 6.04 3.46 11.94
N PHE A 133 6.13 4.77 11.75
CA PHE A 133 7.30 5.45 11.23
C PHE A 133 7.44 6.79 11.93
N TYR A 134 8.58 7.44 11.80
CA TYR A 134 8.79 8.78 12.34
C TYR A 134 9.54 9.66 11.34
N PHE A 135 9.40 10.96 11.54
CA PHE A 135 10.14 11.98 10.80
C PHE A 135 10.49 13.14 11.73
N VAL A 136 11.40 14.00 11.27
CA VAL A 136 11.81 15.21 11.98
C VAL A 136 11.16 16.40 11.28
N VAL A 137 10.24 17.08 11.98
CA VAL A 137 9.59 18.27 11.43
C VAL A 137 10.56 19.45 11.37
N ASN A 138 10.39 20.30 10.36
CA ASN A 138 11.27 21.45 10.20
C ASN A 138 10.85 22.61 11.12
N THR A 139 11.82 23.19 11.83
CA THR A 139 11.71 24.42 12.65
C THR A 139 10.84 24.29 13.91
N ASP A 140 9.71 23.61 13.82
CA ASP A 140 8.77 23.47 14.93
C ASP A 140 9.25 22.41 15.93
N THR A 141 8.87 22.60 17.19
CA THR A 141 9.16 21.66 18.27
C THR A 141 7.94 21.50 19.16
N ALA A 142 7.77 20.32 19.71
CA ALA A 142 6.69 20.01 20.63
C ALA A 142 6.72 20.94 21.86
N THR A 143 5.57 21.44 22.30
CA THR A 143 5.46 22.32 23.47
C THR A 143 5.52 21.49 24.76
N VAL A 144 4.73 20.41 24.82
CA VAL A 144 4.66 19.50 25.96
C VAL A 144 5.28 18.15 25.62
N GLY A 145 5.05 17.62 24.41
CA GLY A 145 5.43 16.27 24.03
C GLY A 145 4.39 15.22 24.45
N SER A 146 4.53 14.02 23.88
CA SER A 146 3.61 12.88 24.08
C SER A 146 2.13 13.21 23.83
N LYS A 147 1.83 14.17 22.95
CA LYS A 147 0.47 14.52 22.53
C LYS A 147 0.16 13.95 21.15
N GLU A 148 -1.00 13.32 21.04
CA GLU A 148 -1.58 12.90 19.77
C GLU A 148 -2.31 14.05 19.10
N GLY A 149 -2.28 14.10 17.76
CA GLY A 149 -2.93 15.17 17.01
C GLY A 149 -2.76 15.12 15.50
N GLY A 150 -3.00 16.26 14.86
CA GLY A 150 -3.02 16.48 13.41
C GLY A 150 -4.38 16.32 12.75
N GLY A 151 -5.40 15.92 13.51
CA GLY A 151 -6.79 15.94 13.09
C GLY A 151 -7.13 14.83 12.09
N TYR A 152 -8.19 15.09 11.32
CA TYR A 152 -8.66 14.24 10.24
C TYR A 152 -9.50 15.08 9.27
N PRO A 153 -9.44 14.82 7.95
CA PRO A 153 -8.64 13.80 7.28
C PRO A 153 -7.19 14.22 7.01
N VAL A 154 -6.28 13.26 7.11
CA VAL A 154 -4.86 13.40 6.75
C VAL A 154 -4.45 12.22 5.87
N SER A 155 -3.59 12.47 4.89
CA SER A 155 -3.05 11.46 3.99
C SER A 155 -1.54 11.58 3.84
N VAL A 156 -0.89 10.47 3.52
CA VAL A 156 0.55 10.38 3.23
C VAL A 156 0.76 9.72 1.87
N GLY A 157 1.70 10.23 1.09
CA GLY A 157 1.95 9.69 -0.25
C GLY A 157 3.16 10.31 -0.93
N PRO A 158 3.38 10.01 -2.21
CA PRO A 158 4.48 10.59 -2.97
C PRO A 158 4.42 12.13 -2.96
N VAL A 159 5.57 12.78 -3.08
CA VAL A 159 5.67 14.24 -3.11
C VAL A 159 4.92 14.81 -4.31
N THR A 160 5.06 14.18 -5.47
CA THR A 160 4.33 14.49 -6.69
C THR A 160 3.22 13.46 -6.89
N ILE A 161 2.00 13.95 -7.16
CA ILE A 161 0.87 13.12 -7.57
C ILE A 161 0.63 13.46 -9.03
N GLU A 162 0.67 12.45 -9.91
CA GLU A 162 0.30 12.61 -11.31
C GLU A 162 -1.20 12.38 -11.49
N ALA A 163 -1.81 13.15 -12.39
CA ALA A 163 -3.22 13.06 -12.75
C ALA A 163 -3.47 11.97 -13.81
#